data_AF-A0A392SH13-F1
#
_entry.id   AF-A0A392SH13-F1
#
_cell.length_a   1.000
_cell.length_b   1.000
_cell.length_c   1.000
_cell.angle_alpha   90.00
_cell.angle_beta   90.00
_cell.angle_gamma   90.00
#
_symmetry.space_group_name_H-M   'P 1'
#
loop_
_entity.id
_entity.type
_entity.pdbx_description
1 polymer ?
#
loop_
_entity_poly.entity_id
_entity_poly.type
_entity_poly.pdbx_seq_one_letter_code
_entity_poly.pdbx_strand_id
1 'polypeptide(L)' 'MEDEIQSIERNNTWKLMSLPANKKPMAVKWVYKVKHLPNGSIVKHKARLVAKGFLQKPGIDFK' A
#
# COMPACT_ATOMS: atom_id res chain seq x y z
N MET A 1 -12.72 6.31 -6.66
CA MET A 1 -11.29 5.88 -6.55
C MET A 1 -10.44 7.08 -6.12
N GLU A 2 -10.83 8.30 -6.51
CA GLU A 2 -10.19 9.53 -6.05
C GLU A 2 -10.23 9.72 -4.53
N ASP A 3 -11.31 9.35 -3.83
CA ASP A 3 -11.40 9.54 -2.36
C ASP A 3 -10.25 8.88 -1.59
N GLU A 4 -9.80 7.71 -2.06
CA GLU A 4 -8.72 6.97 -1.42
C GLU A 4 -7.37 7.62 -1.73
N ILE A 5 -7.14 8.06 -2.98
CA ILE A 5 -5.93 8.81 -3.36
C ILE A 5 -5.84 10.11 -2.56
N GLN A 6 -6.92 10.90 -2.51
CA GLN A 6 -6.97 12.15 -1.75
C GLN A 6 -6.75 11.93 -0.24
N SER A 7 -7.20 10.79 0.30
CA SER A 7 -6.93 10.46 1.71
C SER A 7 -5.46 10.12 1.94
N ILE A 8 -4.82 9.45 1.00
CA ILE A 8 -3.38 9.12 1.09
C ILE A 8 -2.54 10.39 0.96
N GLU A 9 -2.87 11.27 0.01
CA GLU A 9 -2.21 12.57 -0.17
C GLU A 9 -2.36 13.44 1.08
N ARG A 10 -3.57 13.55 1.65
CA ARG A 10 -3.81 14.30 2.90
C ARG A 10 -3.00 13.77 4.08
N ASN A 11 -2.81 12.46 4.17
CA ASN A 11 -2.10 11.86 5.29
C ASN A 11 -0.57 12.02 5.19
N ASN A 12 -0.02 12.47 4.04
CA ASN A 12 1.42 12.65 3.81
C ASN A 12 2.28 11.45 4.27
N THR A 13 1.75 10.23 4.14
CA THR A 13 2.37 9.01 4.68
C THR A 13 3.47 8.44 3.79
N TRP A 14 3.66 8.99 2.59
CA TRP A 14 4.64 8.50 1.62
C TRP A 14 5.30 9.66 0.88
N LYS A 15 6.53 9.43 0.44
CA LYS A 15 7.25 10.31 -0.48
C LYS A 15 7.92 9.43 -1.52
N LEU A 16 7.78 9.79 -2.79
CA LEU A 16 8.53 9.16 -3.86
C LEU A 16 10.02 9.48 -3.67
N MET A 17 10.86 8.46 -3.61
CA MET A 17 12.31 8.60 -3.41
C MET A 17 13.04 7.75 -4.45
N SER A 18 14.16 8.24 -4.95
CA SER A 18 15.10 7.44 -5.74
C SER A 18 15.63 6.28 -4.92
N LEU A 19 15.82 5.12 -5.55
CA LEU A 19 16.39 3.95 -4.90
C LEU A 19 17.79 4.31 -4.34
N PRO A 20 18.02 4.21 -3.01
CA PRO A 20 19.32 4.49 -2.43
C PRO A 20 20.36 3.47 -2.94
N ALA A 21 21.59 3.95 -3.14
CA ALA A 21 22.70 3.11 -3.55
C ALA A 21 22.86 1.91 -2.59
N ASN A 22 23.15 0.73 -3.14
CA ASN A 22 23.26 -0.55 -2.41
C ASN A 22 21.98 -1.14 -1.81
N LYS A 23 20.78 -0.59 -2.06
CA LYS A 23 19.53 -1.28 -1.69
C LYS A 23 18.88 -1.97 -2.88
N LYS A 24 18.42 -3.21 -2.65
CA LYS A 24 17.60 -3.91 -3.63
C LYS A 24 16.15 -3.41 -3.51
N PRO A 25 15.50 -3.02 -4.62
CA PRO A 25 14.11 -2.62 -4.58
C PRO A 25 13.25 -3.82 -4.14
N MET A 26 12.32 -3.56 -3.24
CA MET A 26 11.35 -4.56 -2.82
C MET A 26 10.25 -4.69 -3.87
N ALA A 27 9.91 -5.93 -4.21
CA ALA A 27 8.72 -6.16 -5.01
C ALA A 27 7.48 -5.74 -4.20
N VAL A 28 6.58 -5.00 -4.84
CA VAL A 28 5.29 -4.58 -4.27
C VAL A 28 4.15 -5.10 -5.13
N LYS A 29 2.97 -5.23 -4.55
CA LYS A 29 1.74 -5.58 -5.26
C LYS A 29 0.58 -4.72 -4.77
N TRP A 30 -0.24 -4.27 -5.70
CA TRP A 30 -1.53 -3.66 -5.37
C TRP A 30 -2.57 -4.73 -5.06
N VAL A 31 -3.28 -4.56 -3.95
CA VAL A 31 -4.40 -5.39 -3.52
C VAL A 31 -5.64 -4.52 -3.51
N TYR A 32 -6.60 -4.86 -4.38
CA TYR A 32 -7.89 -4.21 -4.47
C TYR A 32 -8.95 -5.06 -3.79
N LYS A 33 -9.81 -4.45 -2.98
CA LYS A 33 -10.93 -5.10 -2.31
C LYS A 33 -12.12 -4.17 -2.26
N VAL A 34 -13.28 -4.67 -2.65
CA VAL A 34 -14.56 -3.95 -2.47
C VAL A 34 -15.16 -4.39 -1.13
N LYS A 35 -15.52 -3.41 -0.29
CA LYS A 35 -16.26 -3.65 0.94
C LYS A 35 -17.76 -3.48 0.67
N HIS A 36 -18.54 -4.50 0.99
CA HIS A 36 -19.99 -4.50 0.86
C HIS A 36 -20.66 -4.38 2.23
N LEU A 37 -21.85 -3.80 2.27
CA LEU A 37 -22.78 -3.85 3.39
C LEU A 37 -23.47 -5.22 3.45
N PRO A 38 -24.12 -5.57 4.59
CA PRO A 38 -24.96 -6.76 4.69
C PRO A 38 -26.06 -6.83 3.64
N ASN A 39 -26.54 -5.69 3.15
CA ASN A 39 -27.53 -5.58 2.08
C ASN A 39 -26.94 -5.68 0.65
N GLY A 40 -25.64 -5.97 0.51
CA GLY A 40 -24.96 -6.12 -0.78
C GLY A 40 -24.49 -4.81 -1.44
N SER A 41 -24.88 -3.64 -0.92
CA SER A 41 -24.42 -2.36 -1.48
C SER A 41 -22.93 -2.09 -1.18
N ILE A 42 -22.27 -1.34 -2.05
CA ILE A 42 -20.83 -1.05 -1.92
C ILE A 42 -20.62 0.08 -0.90
N VAL A 43 -19.93 -0.22 0.20
CA VAL A 43 -19.49 0.78 1.20
C VAL A 43 -18.29 1.54 0.69
N LYS A 44 -17.27 0.81 0.22
CA LYS A 44 -15.95 1.38 -0.03
C LYS A 44 -15.13 0.49 -0.96
N HIS A 45 -14.52 1.13 -1.94
CA HIS A 45 -13.40 0.56 -2.68
C HIS A 45 -12.14 0.76 -1.85
N LYS A 46 -11.33 -0.30 -1.70
CA LYS A 46 -10.13 -0.30 -0.89
C LYS A 46 -8.95 -0.78 -1.72
N ALA A 47 -7.91 0.04 -1.81
CA ALA A 47 -6.65 -0.25 -2.46
C ALA A 47 -5.52 -0.24 -1.42
N ARG A 48 -4.66 -1.25 -1.46
CA ARG A 48 -3.47 -1.33 -0.60
C ARG A 48 -2.25 -1.66 -1.43
N LEU A 49 -1.20 -0.88 -1.29
CA LEU A 49 0.12 -1.27 -1.74
C LEU A 49 0.75 -2.15 -0.65
N VAL A 50 1.07 -3.39 -0.99
CA VAL A 50 1.62 -4.36 -0.04
C VAL A 50 2.99 -4.82 -0.53
N ALA A 51 3.97 -4.81 0.36
CA ALA A 51 5.27 -5.40 0.08
C ALA A 51 5.15 -6.92 -0.05
N LYS A 52 5.83 -7.50 -1.04
CA LYS A 52 5.97 -8.96 -1.15
C LYS A 52 6.96 -9.42 -0.06
N GLY A 53 6.40 -9.79 1.09
CA GLY A 53 7.11 -10.08 2.34
C GLY A 53 8.15 -11.20 2.29
N PHE A 54 8.16 -12.04 1.26
CA PHE A 54 9.15 -13.12 1.12
C PHE A 54 10.60 -12.64 0.99
N LEU A 55 10.82 -11.35 0.71
CA LEU A 55 12.16 -10.73 0.68
C LEU A 55 12.48 -9.92 1.94
N GLN A 56 11.54 -9.78 2.88
CA GLN A 56 11.76 -8.97 4.08
C GLN A 56 12.67 -9.69 5.07
N LYS A 57 13.75 -9.02 5.50
CA LYS A 57 14.60 -9.49 6.59
C LYS A 57 14.32 -8.70 7.86
N PRO A 58 13.97 -9.36 8.98
CA PRO A 58 13.84 -8.69 10.27
C PRO A 58 15.17 -8.03 10.66
N GLY A 59 15.11 -6.81 11.19
CA GLY A 59 16.27 -6.00 11.53
C GLY A 59 16.92 -5.24 10.36
N ILE A 60 16.50 -5.49 9.10
CA ILE A 60 16.97 -4.76 7.91
C ILE A 60 15.81 -3.98 7.27
N ASP A 61 14.70 -4.66 6.99
CA ASP A 61 13.55 -4.09 6.25
C ASP A 61 12.39 -3.72 7.18
N PHE A 62 12.28 -4.37 8.33
CA PHE A 62 11.29 -4.07 9.36
C PHE A 62 11.84 -4.40 10.75
N LYS A 63 11.31 -3.73 11.77
CA LYS A 63 11.74 -3.84 13.17
C LYS A 63 10.90 -4.85 13.93
#